data_AF-A0A3B4W965-F1
#
_entry.id   AF-A0A3B4W965-F1
#
_cell.length_a   1.000
_cell.length_b   1.000
_cell.length_c   1.000
_cell.angle_alpha   90.00
_cell.angle_beta   90.00
_cell.angle_gamma   90.00
#
_symmetry.space_group_name_H-M   'P 1'
#
loop_
_entity.id
_entity.type
_entity.pdbx_description
1 polymer ?
#
loop_
_entity_poly.entity_id
_entity_poly.type
_entity_poly.pdbx_seq_one_letter_code
_entity_poly.pdbx_strand_id
1 'polypeptide(L)' 'MPLKWVFQQDNDPKHTIMEWPAQFPDLNLIENLWADIKNAVHEAKPRNAEELWNVVQLSWAAIPVDRCQKLNPQLI' A
#
# COMPACT_ATOMS: atom_id res chain seq x y z
N MET A 1 8.12 23.36 10.85
CA MET A 1 9.09 22.56 10.07
C MET A 1 8.43 22.25 8.74
N PRO A 2 9.07 22.51 7.57
CA PRO A 2 8.44 22.22 6.29
C PRO A 2 8.33 20.71 6.09
N LEU A 3 7.18 20.24 5.61
CA LEU A 3 6.95 18.83 5.26
C LEU A 3 7.86 18.49 4.07
N LYS A 4 8.79 17.56 4.28
CA LYS A 4 9.64 17.02 3.21
C LYS A 4 8.90 15.84 2.58
N TRP A 5 8.45 16.00 1.34
CA TRP A 5 7.81 14.93 0.58
C TRP A 5 8.88 14.02 -0.03
N VAL A 6 8.73 12.72 0.18
CA VAL A 6 9.55 11.68 -0.46
C VAL A 6 8.60 10.81 -1.28
N PHE A 7 8.84 10.74 -2.59
CA PHE A 7 8.11 9.85 -3.47
C PHE A 7 8.80 8.49 -3.49
N GLN A 8 8.03 7.42 -3.27
CA GLN A 8 8.51 6.05 -3.25
C GLN A 8 7.69 5.20 -4.22
N GLN A 9 8.36 4.43 -5.07
CA GLN A 9 7.79 3.51 -6.03
C GLN A 9 8.72 2.30 -6.19
N ASP A 10 8.25 1.24 -6.85
CA ASP A 10 9.07 0.08 -7.18
C ASP A 10 10.00 0.34 -8.39
N ASN A 11 11.00 -0.53 -8.54
CA ASN A 11 11.98 -0.47 -9.62
C ASN A 11 11.53 -1.24 -10.88
N ASP A 12 10.22 -1.36 -11.14
CA ASP A 12 9.75 -1.99 -12.39
C ASP A 12 10.26 -1.16 -13.59
N PRO A 13 10.83 -1.79 -14.63
CA PRO A 13 11.34 -1.08 -15.81
C PRO A 13 10.34 -0.13 -16.47
N LYS A 14 9.03 -0.35 -16.29
CA LYS A 14 7.97 0.56 -16.76
C LYS A 14 7.90 1.88 -15.99
N HIS A 15 8.50 1.98 -14.82
CA HIS A 15 8.54 3.16 -13.95
C HIS A 15 9.90 3.88 -14.09
N THR A 16 10.07 4.62 -15.18
CA THR A 16 11.35 5.23 -15.59
C THR A 16 11.67 6.56 -14.88
N ILE A 17 11.50 6.65 -13.55
CA ILE A 17 11.50 7.96 -12.88
C ILE A 17 12.76 8.28 -12.06
N MET A 18 13.52 7.35 -11.47
CA MET A 18 14.78 7.70 -10.75
C MET A 18 15.69 6.47 -10.54
N GLU A 19 17.02 6.67 -10.60
CA GLU A 19 18.01 5.67 -10.13
C GLU A 19 17.90 5.53 -8.60
N TRP A 20 17.02 4.63 -8.14
CA TRP A 20 16.92 4.31 -6.73
C TRP A 20 18.06 3.37 -6.33
N PRO A 21 18.77 3.60 -5.20
CA PRO A 21 19.75 2.63 -4.73
C PRO A 21 19.01 1.33 -4.40
N ALA A 22 19.50 0.21 -4.95
CA ALA A 22 18.93 -1.14 -4.82
C ALA A 22 18.89 -1.70 -3.38
N GLN A 23 19.08 -0.84 -2.37
CA GLN A 23 19.31 -1.19 -0.97
C GLN A 23 18.08 -1.01 -0.06
N PHE A 24 16.92 -0.66 -0.60
CA PHE A 24 15.65 -0.80 0.14
C PHE A 24 14.85 -1.99 -0.39
N PRO A 25 15.19 -3.23 0.03
CA PRO A 25 14.38 -4.40 -0.23
C PRO A 25 13.11 -4.44 0.64
N ASP A 26 12.68 -3.30 1.21
CA ASP A 26 11.37 -3.13 1.84
C ASP A 26 10.30 -2.97 0.75
N LEU A 27 10.27 -3.95 -0.16
CA LEU A 27 9.33 -4.05 -1.25
C LEU A 27 7.91 -3.96 -0.69
N ASN A 28 7.39 -2.74 -0.89
CA ASN A 28 6.02 -2.32 -0.95
C ASN A 28 5.25 -2.32 0.39
N LEU A 29 5.36 -1.19 1.09
CA LEU A 29 4.31 -0.67 1.96
C LEU A 29 2.92 -0.91 1.33
N ILE A 30 2.77 -0.59 0.04
CA ILE A 30 1.52 -0.77 -0.69
C ILE A 30 1.12 -2.25 -0.89
N GLU A 31 2.06 -3.18 -1.04
CA GLU A 31 1.75 -4.62 -1.16
C GLU A 31 1.32 -5.20 0.18
N ASN A 32 1.89 -4.70 1.28
CA ASN A 32 1.45 -5.06 2.62
C ASN A 32 0.01 -4.56 2.88
N LEU A 33 -0.30 -3.32 2.48
CA LEU A 33 -1.67 -2.80 2.55
C LEU A 33 -2.62 -3.59 1.61
N TRP A 34 -2.16 -3.95 0.42
CA TRP A 34 -2.91 -4.82 -0.49
C TRP A 34 -3.14 -6.22 0.09
N ALA A 35 -2.22 -6.77 0.88
CA ALA A 35 -2.41 -8.04 1.56
C ALA A 35 -3.57 -7.96 2.57
N ASP A 36 -3.64 -6.87 3.35
CA ASP A 36 -4.73 -6.64 4.31
C ASP A 36 -6.09 -6.56 3.57
N ILE A 37 -6.15 -5.88 2.41
CA ILE A 37 -7.37 -5.79 1.58
C ILE A 37 -7.73 -7.14 0.94
N LYS A 38 -6.74 -7.89 0.43
CA LYS A 38 -6.97 -9.22 -0.17
C LYS A 38 -7.58 -10.18 0.84
N ASN A 39 -7.15 -10.12 2.11
CA ASN A 39 -7.73 -10.91 3.19
C ASN A 39 -9.21 -10.53 3.43
N ALA A 40 -9.51 -9.23 3.51
CA ALA A 40 -10.89 -8.76 3.68
C ALA A 40 -11.82 -9.15 2.52
N VAL A 41 -11.32 -9.04 1.27
CA VAL A 41 -12.04 -9.51 0.07
C VAL A 41 -12.29 -11.02 0.13
N HIS A 42 -11.29 -11.80 0.53
CA HIS A 42 -11.41 -13.25 0.67
C HIS A 42 -12.44 -13.66 1.73
N GLU A 43 -12.52 -12.94 2.85
CA GLU A 43 -13.53 -13.16 3.89
C GLU A 43 -14.94 -12.76 3.44
N ALA A 44 -15.08 -11.62 2.77
CA ALA A 44 -16.37 -11.08 2.34
C ALA A 44 -17.02 -11.86 1.18
N LYS A 45 -16.22 -12.54 0.34
CA LYS A 45 -16.68 -13.35 -0.80
C LYS A 45 -17.69 -12.62 -1.70
N PRO A 46 -17.33 -11.45 -2.26
CA PRO A 46 -18.23 -10.68 -3.10
C PRO A 46 -18.65 -11.47 -4.35
N ARG A 47 -19.91 -11.32 -4.75
CA ARG A 47 -20.53 -12.08 -5.86
C ARG A 47 -20.55 -11.33 -7.18
N ASN A 48 -20.28 -10.03 -7.15
CA ASN A 48 -20.27 -9.15 -8.32
C ASN A 48 -19.24 -8.03 -8.15
N ALA A 49 -19.01 -7.28 -9.24
CA ALA A 49 -18.02 -6.22 -9.27
C ALA A 49 -18.32 -5.06 -8.31
N GLU A 50 -19.60 -4.76 -8.08
CA GLU A 50 -20.02 -3.69 -7.16
C GLU A 50 -19.75 -4.06 -5.70
N GLU A 51 -20.08 -5.28 -5.29
CA GLU A 51 -19.74 -5.82 -3.98
C GLU A 51 -18.23 -5.87 -3.76
N LEU A 52 -17.47 -6.30 -4.78
CA LEU A 52 -16.01 -6.31 -4.71
C LEU A 52 -15.46 -4.90 -4.50
N TRP A 53 -15.94 -3.93 -5.28
CA TRP A 53 -15.53 -2.55 -5.18
C TRP A 53 -15.83 -1.97 -3.80
N ASN A 54 -17.04 -2.20 -3.28
CA ASN A 54 -17.45 -1.77 -1.95
C ASN A 54 -16.54 -2.35 -0.86
N VAL A 55 -16.22 -3.65 -0.92
CA VAL A 55 -15.32 -4.29 0.06
C VAL A 55 -13.92 -3.68 -0.01
N VAL A 56 -13.38 -3.44 -1.20
CA VAL A 56 -12.06 -2.82 -1.37
C VAL A 56 -12.03 -1.41 -0.76
N GLN A 57 -13.04 -0.58 -1.05
CA GLN A 57 -13.12 0.78 -0.50
C GLN A 57 -13.24 0.79 1.03
N LEU A 58 -14.11 -0.05 1.58
CA LEU A 58 -14.29 -0.16 3.03
C LEU A 58 -13.02 -0.67 3.72
N SER A 59 -12.37 -1.68 3.15
CA SER A 59 -11.14 -2.25 3.69
C SER A 59 -10.00 -1.23 3.68
N TRP A 60 -9.85 -0.47 2.59
CA TRP A 60 -8.86 0.60 2.49
C TRP A 60 -9.10 1.70 3.54
N ALA A 61 -10.34 2.16 3.69
CA ALA A 61 -10.70 3.18 4.66
C ALA A 61 -10.54 2.72 6.12
N ALA A 62 -10.58 1.41 6.37
CA ALA A 62 -10.41 0.81 7.69
C ALA A 62 -8.93 0.59 8.09
N ILE A 63 -7.97 0.80 7.19
CA ILE A 63 -6.54 0.65 7.50
C ILE A 63 -6.13 1.76 8.48
N PRO A 64 -5.69 1.42 9.70
CA PRO A 64 -5.35 2.42 10.69
C PRO A 64 -3.97 3.04 10.42
N VAL A 65 -3.78 4.30 10.79
CA VAL A 65 -2.53 5.04 10.53
C VAL A 65 -1.31 4.37 11.18
N ASP A 66 -1.49 3.72 12.33
CA ASP A 66 -0.41 2.99 13.02
C ASP A 66 0.10 1.79 12.21
N ARG A 67 -0.75 1.19 11.35
CA ARG A 67 -0.34 0.14 10.43
C ARG A 67 0.67 0.66 9.41
N CYS A 68 0.41 1.86 8.85
CA CYS A 68 1.33 2.51 7.92
C CYS A 68 2.66 2.90 8.59
N GLN A 69 2.62 3.37 9.84
CA GLN A 69 3.81 3.74 10.61
C GLN A 69 4.68 2.52 10.96
N LYS A 70 4.06 1.38 11.29
CA LYS A 70 4.79 0.11 11.55
C LYS A 70 5.51 -0.43 10.32
N LEU A 71 4.90 -0.27 9.15
CA LEU A 71 5.43 -0.77 7.89
C LEU A 71 6.51 0.13 7.29
N ASN A 72 6.61 1.39 7.74
CA ASN A 72 7.70 2.28 7.35
C ASN A 72 8.17 3.13 8.55
N PRO A 73 9.21 2.68 9.28
CA PRO A 73 9.73 3.41 10.42
C PRO A 73 10.42 4.74 10.06
N GLN A 74 10.63 5.05 8.77
CA GLN A 74 11.24 6.31 8.31
C GLN A 74 10.22 7.42 7.99
N LEU A 75 8.92 7.18 8.20
CA LEU A 75 7.87 8.19 7.97
C LEU A 75 7.72 9.21 9.14
N ILE A 76 8.79 9.44 9.93
CA ILE A 76 8.84 10.44 11.01
C ILE A 76 9.98 11.43 10.78
#